data_AF-A0A2X3HF03-F1
#
_entry.id   AF-A0A2X3HF03-F1
#
_cell.length_a   1.000
_cell.length_b   1.000
_cell.length_c   1.000
_cell.angle_alpha   90.00
_cell.angle_beta   90.00
_cell.angle_gamma   90.00
#
_symmetry.space_group_name_H-M   'P 1'
#
loop_
_entity.id
_entity.type
_entity.pdbx_description
1 polymer ?
#
loop_
_entity_poly.entity_id
_entity_poly.type
_entity_poly.pdbx_seq_one_letter_code
_entity_poly.pdbx_strand_id
1 'polypeptide(L)'
;METIKTVAKKATTKQNSPFYPVVKRSMDVAGAGLGLFFLAPFLLVLILVLKISNLRAPVFFKQERIGKNGSKFMMYKFRTMIPNAEEKLAELLQYNEVEEHCLK
;
A
#
# COMPACT_ATOMS: atom_id res chain seq x y z
N MET A 1 -10.67 26.85 22.24
CA MET A 1 -11.64 25.95 21.58
C MET A 1 -11.99 26.36 20.14
N GLU A 2 -11.39 27.43 19.59
CA GLU A 2 -11.74 27.97 18.25
C GLU A 2 -10.71 27.65 17.15
N THR A 3 -9.49 27.25 17.51
CA THR A 3 -8.39 27.01 16.57
C THR A 3 -8.55 25.74 15.73
N ILE A 4 -9.27 24.73 16.23
CA ILE A 4 -9.47 23.44 15.55
C ILE A 4 -10.41 23.58 14.33
N LYS A 5 -11.37 24.50 14.36
CA LYS A 5 -12.34 24.70 13.27
C LYS A 5 -11.71 25.38 12.04
N THR A 6 -10.62 26.12 12.22
CA THR A 6 -9.95 26.89 11.16
C THR A 6 -9.09 26.00 10.26
N VAL A 7 -8.48 24.95 10.82
CA VAL A 7 -7.67 23.98 10.05
C VAL A 7 -8.56 23.09 9.17
N ALA A 8 -9.74 22.71 9.65
CA ALA A 8 -10.68 21.85 8.91
C ALA A 8 -11.30 22.51 7.67
N LYS A 9 -11.48 23.83 7.68
CA LYS A 9 -12.11 24.57 6.55
C LYS A 9 -11.24 24.65 5.29
N LYS A 10 -9.92 24.43 5.39
CA LYS A 10 -8.99 24.62 4.25
C LYS A 10 -8.92 23.41 3.30
N ALA A 11 -9.40 22.24 3.71
CA ALA A 11 -9.27 21.00 2.94
C ALA A 11 -10.33 20.81 1.84
N THR A 12 -11.32 21.71 1.75
CA THR A 12 -12.46 21.55 0.82
C THR A 12 -12.66 22.79 -0.04
N THR A 13 -11.63 23.25 -0.76
CA THR A 13 -11.84 24.01 -1.99
C THR A 13 -12.39 23.04 -3.04
N LYS A 14 -13.71 22.91 -3.06
CA LYS A 14 -14.46 22.17 -4.09
C LYS A 14 -14.25 22.89 -5.43
N GLN A 15 -13.32 22.38 -6.24
CA GLN A 15 -13.17 22.79 -7.64
C GLN A 15 -14.51 22.53 -8.35
N ASN A 16 -15.23 23.60 -8.70
CA ASN A 16 -16.55 23.55 -9.34
C ASN A 16 -16.50 23.30 -10.86
N SER A 17 -15.35 22.87 -11.41
CA SER A 17 -15.25 22.56 -12.83
C SER A 17 -15.61 21.08 -13.07
N PRO A 18 -16.64 20.78 -13.88
CA PRO A 18 -16.99 19.38 -14.20
C PRO A 18 -15.87 18.67 -14.98
N PHE A 19 -14.96 19.45 -15.57
CA PHE A 19 -13.87 18.98 -16.40
C PHE A 19 -12.63 18.53 -15.61
N TYR A 20 -12.37 19.14 -14.45
CA TYR A 20 -11.21 18.81 -13.62
C TYR A 20 -11.13 17.35 -13.16
N PRO A 21 -12.21 16.71 -12.64
CA PRO A 21 -12.13 15.31 -12.23
C PRO A 21 -11.87 14.35 -13.41
N VAL A 22 -12.33 14.70 -14.61
CA VAL A 22 -12.13 13.90 -15.82
C VAL A 22 -10.67 13.98 -16.28
N VAL A 23 -10.13 15.20 -16.39
CA VAL A 23 -8.73 15.42 -16.78
C VAL A 23 -7.76 14.85 -15.75
N LYS A 24 -8.06 15.00 -14.46
CA LYS A 24 -7.25 14.39 -13.39
C LYS A 24 -7.24 12.86 -13.52
N ARG A 25 -8.40 12.24 -13.76
CA ARG A 25 -8.50 10.79 -13.91
C ARG A 25 -7.78 10.29 -15.15
N SER A 26 -7.88 10.99 -16.29
CA SER A 26 -7.18 10.59 -17.52
C SER A 26 -5.67 10.72 -17.36
N MET A 27 -5.19 11.79 -16.70
CA MET A 27 -3.77 11.96 -16.39
C MET A 27 -3.25 10.86 -15.45
N ASP A 28 -4.00 10.53 -14.38
CA ASP A 28 -3.63 9.46 -13.45
C ASP A 28 -3.51 8.10 -14.16
N VAL A 29 -4.46 7.78 -15.06
CA VAL A 29 -4.46 6.50 -15.80
C VAL A 29 -3.35 6.45 -16.85
N ALA A 30 -3.14 7.55 -17.60
CA ALA A 30 -2.07 7.62 -18.59
C ALA A 30 -0.69 7.55 -17.93
N GLY A 31 -0.48 8.29 -16.84
CA GLY A 31 0.76 8.25 -16.06
C GLY A 31 1.01 6.89 -15.43
N ALA A 32 -0.02 6.25 -14.86
CA ALA A 32 0.10 4.89 -14.32
C ALA A 32 0.41 3.86 -15.41
N GLY A 33 -0.21 3.97 -16.59
CA GLY A 33 0.04 3.08 -17.73
C GLY A 33 1.47 3.19 -18.27
N LEU A 34 1.95 4.41 -18.49
CA LEU A 34 3.33 4.65 -18.93
C LEU A 34 4.32 4.19 -17.87
N GLY A 35 4.10 4.55 -16.61
CA GLY A 35 4.95 4.10 -15.49
C GLY A 35 5.02 2.57 -15.41
N LEU A 36 3.88 1.89 -15.52
CA LEU A 36 3.83 0.43 -15.51
C LEU A 36 4.56 -0.18 -16.71
N PHE A 37 4.47 0.42 -17.90
CA PHE A 37 5.18 -0.07 -19.08
C PHE A 37 6.70 0.01 -18.92
N PHE A 38 7.22 1.14 -18.42
CA PHE A 38 8.67 1.30 -18.17
C PHE A 38 9.17 0.43 -17.01
N LEU A 39 8.36 0.27 -15.97
CA LEU A 39 8.71 -0.56 -14.81
C LEU A 39 8.47 -2.06 -15.05
N ALA A 40 7.66 -2.46 -16.03
CA ALA A 40 7.32 -3.85 -16.33
C ALA A 40 8.54 -4.80 -16.38
N PRO A 41 9.63 -4.51 -17.11
CA PRO A 41 10.81 -5.38 -17.12
C PRO A 41 11.45 -5.52 -15.73
N PHE A 42 11.52 -4.45 -14.94
CA PHE A 42 12.04 -4.49 -13.58
C PHE A 42 11.13 -5.31 -12.65
N LEU A 43 9.81 -5.16 -12.79
CA LEU A 43 8.85 -5.95 -12.02
C LEU A 43 8.93 -7.45 -12.35
N LEU A 44 9.21 -7.82 -13.60
CA LEU A 44 9.42 -9.21 -14.01
C LEU A 44 10.66 -9.82 -13.33
N VAL A 45 11.77 -9.08 -13.28
CA VAL A 45 12.98 -9.51 -12.56
C VAL A 45 12.67 -9.71 -11.08
N LEU A 46 11.94 -8.78 -10.46
CA LEU A 46 11.54 -8.89 -9.06
C LEU A 46 10.66 -10.13 -8.79
N ILE A 47 9.70 -10.40 -9.69
CA ILE A 47 8.86 -11.61 -9.63
C ILE A 47 9.73 -12.87 -9.69
N LEU A 48 10.73 -12.91 -10.60
CA LEU A 48 11.63 -14.05 -10.75
C LEU A 48 12.46 -14.27 -9.48
N VAL A 49 13.06 -13.22 -8.92
CA VAL A 49 13.83 -13.30 -7.67
C VAL A 49 12.97 -13.84 -6.52
N LEU A 50 11.76 -13.31 -6.35
CA LEU A 50 10.85 -13.76 -5.30
C LEU A 50 10.39 -15.22 -5.51
N LYS A 51 10.22 -15.64 -6.76
CA LYS A 51 9.83 -17.01 -7.11
C LYS A 51 10.96 -18.01 -6.89
N ILE A 52 12.21 -17.63 -7.17
CA ILE A 52 13.39 -18.44 -6.88
C ILE A 52 13.58 -18.57 -5.37
N SER A 53 13.39 -17.49 -4.60
CA SER A 53 13.49 -17.55 -3.14
C SER A 53 12.47 -18.52 -2.54
N ASN A 54 11.23 -18.54 -3.03
CA ASN A 54 10.20 -19.46 -2.54
C ASN A 54 9.16 -19.79 -3.62
N LEU A 55 9.29 -20.97 -4.23
CA LEU A 55 8.47 -21.40 -5.36
C LEU A 55 6.97 -21.55 -5.03
N ARG A 56 6.63 -21.86 -3.76
CA ARG A 56 5.24 -22.06 -3.28
C ARG A 56 4.54 -20.79 -2.81
N ALA A 57 5.24 -19.68 -2.59
CA ALA A 57 4.65 -18.48 -1.99
C ALA A 57 4.09 -17.51 -3.06
N PRO A 58 2.96 -16.82 -2.78
CA PRO A 58 2.42 -15.78 -3.66
C PRO A 58 3.34 -14.55 -3.67
N VAL A 59 3.56 -13.97 -4.85
CA VAL A 59 4.47 -12.82 -5.04
C VAL A 59 3.87 -11.50 -4.54
N PHE A 60 2.55 -11.37 -4.62
CA PHE A 60 1.81 -10.19 -4.20
C PHE A 60 1.13 -10.42 -2.85
N PHE A 61 1.34 -9.51 -1.92
CA PHE A 61 0.61 -9.42 -0.66
C PHE A 61 -0.56 -8.45 -0.82
N LYS A 62 -1.75 -8.84 -0.32
CA LYS A 62 -2.97 -8.04 -0.36
C LYS A 62 -3.25 -7.45 1.01
N GLN A 63 -3.47 -6.14 1.08
CA GLN A 63 -3.86 -5.44 2.30
C GLN A 63 -5.13 -4.62 2.05
N GLU A 64 -6.17 -4.82 2.87
CA GLU A 64 -7.41 -4.04 2.77
C GLU A 64 -7.20 -2.62 3.32
N ARG A 65 -7.65 -1.61 2.58
CA ARG A 65 -7.62 -0.20 3.00
C ARG A 65 -8.93 0.49 2.61
N ILE A 66 -9.29 1.54 3.36
CA ILE A 66 -10.47 2.37 3.08
C ILE A 66 -10.08 3.44 2.05
N GLY A 67 -10.80 3.47 0.94
CA GLY A 67 -10.57 4.35 -0.20
C GLY A 67 -11.57 5.50 -0.31
N LYS A 68 -11.70 6.04 -1.54
CA LYS A 68 -12.58 7.17 -1.83
C LYS A 68 -14.03 6.83 -1.46
N ASN A 69 -14.71 7.76 -0.79
CA ASN A 69 -16.10 7.62 -0.32
C ASN A 69 -16.32 6.43 0.64
N GLY A 70 -15.29 5.99 1.38
CA GLY A 70 -15.40 4.89 2.32
C GLY A 70 -15.41 3.50 1.68
N SER A 71 -15.22 3.41 0.36
CA SER A 71 -15.17 2.12 -0.34
C SER A 71 -13.88 1.38 0.00
N LYS A 72 -13.99 0.12 0.39
CA LYS A 72 -12.84 -0.75 0.67
C LYS A 72 -12.14 -1.10 -0.64
N PHE A 73 -10.81 -0.96 -0.68
CA PHE A 73 -9.98 -1.39 -1.80
C PHE A 73 -8.84 -2.28 -1.33
N MET A 74 -8.50 -3.24 -2.17
CA MET A 74 -7.35 -4.13 -1.92
C MET A 74 -6.09 -3.48 -2.48
N MET A 75 -5.15 -3.18 -1.59
CA MET A 75 -3.83 -2.69 -1.94
C MET A 75 -2.90 -3.88 -2.21
N TYR A 76 -2.34 -3.93 -3.42
CA TYR A 76 -1.38 -4.94 -3.82
C TYR A 76 0.04 -4.39 -3.63
N LYS A 77 0.89 -5.12 -2.91
CA LYS A 77 2.32 -4.82 -2.76
C LYS A 77 3.18 -6.06 -3.00
N PHE A 78 4.42 -5.87 -3.42
CA PHE A 78 5.37 -6.97 -3.47
C PHE A 78 5.66 -7.50 -2.08
N ARG A 79 5.73 -8.82 -1.98
CA ARG A 79 6.04 -9.50 -0.74
C ARG A 79 7.52 -9.31 -0.41
N THR A 80 7.83 -8.57 0.65
CA THR A 80 9.21 -8.36 1.14
C THR A 80 9.59 -9.26 2.31
N MET A 81 8.61 -9.76 3.07
CA MET A 81 8.85 -10.66 4.21
C MET A 81 9.02 -12.12 3.77
N ILE A 82 9.71 -12.94 4.57
CA ILE A 82 9.95 -14.38 4.35
C ILE A 82 8.63 -15.17 4.58
N PRO A 83 8.32 -16.27 3.86
CA PRO A 83 7.06 -17.04 4.02
C PRO A 83 6.79 -17.45 5.45
N ASN A 84 7.85 -17.83 6.16
CA ASN A 84 7.78 -18.32 7.53
C ASN A 84 8.06 -17.22 8.55
N ALA A 85 7.76 -15.95 8.23
CA ALA A 85 7.98 -14.84 9.14
C ALA A 85 7.16 -15.00 10.44
N GLU A 86 5.96 -15.57 10.36
CA GLU A 86 5.11 -15.82 11.53
C GLU A 86 5.68 -16.92 12.44
N GLU A 87 6.16 -18.03 11.86
CA GLU A 87 6.83 -19.11 12.61
C GLU A 87 8.13 -18.61 13.27
N LYS A 88 8.91 -17.82 12.53
CA LYS A 88 10.16 -17.25 13.03
C LYS A 88 9.93 -16.17 14.10
N LEU A 89 8.82 -15.43 14.00
CA LEU A 89 8.40 -14.50 15.05
C LEU A 89 8.07 -15.27 16.34
N ALA A 90 7.31 -16.37 16.25
CA ALA A 90 6.97 -17.18 17.40
C ALA A 90 8.20 -17.77 18.11
N GLU A 91 9.21 -18.18 17.35
CA GLU A 91 10.51 -18.62 17.89
C GLU A 91 11.25 -17.46 18.58
N LEU A 92 11.33 -16.29 17.94
CA LEU A 92 12.07 -15.14 18.47
C LEU A 92 11.40 -14.49 19.69
N LEU A 93 10.09 -14.56 19.80
CA LEU A 93 9.36 -14.07 20.98
C LEU A 93 9.79 -14.78 22.27
N GLN A 94 10.30 -16.01 22.18
CA GLN A 94 10.82 -16.76 23.34
C GLN A 94 12.11 -16.15 23.91
N TYR A 95 12.80 -15.32 23.12
CA TYR A 95 14.04 -14.65 23.50
C TYR A 95 13.84 -13.16 23.83
N ASN A 96 12.60 -12.68 23.89
CA ASN A 96 12.33 -11.29 24.28
C ASN A 96 12.49 -11.11 25.79
N GLU A 97 13.39 -10.21 26.19
CA GLU A 97 13.64 -9.85 27.59
C GLU A 97 12.62 -8.83 28.15
N VAL A 98 11.73 -8.31 27.30
CA VAL A 98 10.75 -7.25 27.63
C VAL A 98 9.35 -7.67 27.17
N GLU A 99 8.43 -7.85 28.12
CA GLU A 99 7.16 -8.54 27.84
C GLU A 99 6.04 -7.66 27.25
N GLU A 100 5.85 -6.37 27.58
CA GLU A 100 4.48 -5.83 27.37
C GLU A 100 4.24 -4.33 27.11
N HIS A 101 5.21 -3.50 26.71
CA HIS A 101 4.91 -2.04 26.63
C HIS A 101 4.40 -1.50 25.27
N CYS A 102 4.55 -2.21 24.14
CA CYS A 102 4.33 -1.56 22.83
C CYS A 102 3.54 -2.34 21.76
N LEU A 103 2.89 -3.46 22.10
CA LEU A 103 2.19 -4.30 21.10
C LEU A 103 0.68 -4.50 21.40
N LYS A 104 0.00 -3.46 21.90
CA LYS A 104 -1.47 -3.40 21.95
C LYS A 104 -2.00 -2.42 20.90
#